data_AF-A0A2G1W466-F1
#
_entry.id   AF-A0A2G1W466-F1
#
_cell.length_a   1.000
_cell.length_b   1.000
_cell.length_c   1.000
_cell.angle_alpha   90.00
_cell.angle_beta   90.00
_cell.angle_gamma   90.00
#
_symmetry.space_group_name_H-M   'P 1'
#
loop_
_entity.id
_entity.type
_entity.pdbx_description
1 polymer ?
#
loop_
_entity_poly.entity_id
_entity_poly.type
_entity_poly.pdbx_seq_one_letter_code
_entity_poly.pdbx_strand_id
1 'polypeptide(L)'
;MSHSQSHRSEPANAEKSSRSSLRFWGRFVAAVLGVALIVGGAASYWAVWQSRQVPEFYKRAFNQSDQAMQVARNQLQHDVQQLQSDLLRRGSWNASFSEDEINAWLSDQLPERFDRLSKRGVREPAIAIEDGQILAAVRYQSSRWDTVVSCRLSVEMTEEPNLLAIHLSDLKAGALPLPLEPFVRRISREAALGDLDIRWDFTEDGPIALVHIPQEDPHYAFAPLIIELVNLTAGRLRLSGQAGQLAQDYYSPRGPLHRFVSFRKQSQPSSEPEQENSDPQNKATDGKSAAVTESLEQSSDQESVATNRSFEQRRADSRASGTKASGQRWMVRKPSQATPAILRTRSDDSLSQYQ
;
A
#
# COMPACT_ATOMS: atom_id res chain seq x y z
N MET A 1 -103.18 20.84 -41.51
CA MET A 1 -102.66 21.37 -40.24
C MET A 1 -101.19 20.98 -40.19
N SER A 2 -100.32 21.89 -40.64
CA SER A 2 -99.52 22.78 -39.78
C SER A 2 -98.33 22.05 -39.15
N HIS A 3 -97.10 22.54 -39.09
CA HIS A 3 -96.33 23.63 -39.71
C HIS A 3 -94.91 23.44 -39.11
N SER A 4 -93.83 23.71 -39.88
CA SER A 4 -92.57 24.35 -39.42
C SER A 4 -91.76 23.71 -38.26
N GLN A 5 -90.43 23.77 -38.13
CA GLN A 5 -89.36 24.56 -38.75
C GLN A 5 -88.01 23.92 -38.32
N SER A 6 -87.01 24.14 -39.16
CA SER A 6 -85.57 23.94 -38.93
C SER A 6 -85.03 24.54 -37.64
N HIS A 7 -83.94 23.99 -37.08
CA HIS A 7 -82.70 24.78 -36.88
C HIS A 7 -81.45 23.93 -36.59
N ARG A 8 -80.41 24.32 -37.33
CA ARG A 8 -78.99 23.97 -37.28
C ARG A 8 -78.30 24.85 -36.22
N SER A 9 -77.46 24.29 -35.36
CA SER A 9 -76.33 24.98 -34.69
C SER A 9 -75.37 23.91 -34.13
N GLU A 10 -74.19 23.69 -34.70
CA GLU A 10 -72.92 24.40 -34.45
C GLU A 10 -72.13 23.83 -33.24
N PRO A 11 -70.99 23.13 -33.45
CA PRO A 11 -70.07 22.76 -32.39
C PRO A 11 -69.15 23.94 -32.11
N ALA A 12 -69.42 24.71 -31.04
CA ALA A 12 -68.59 25.83 -30.66
C ALA A 12 -68.20 25.75 -29.17
N ASN A 13 -66.90 25.95 -28.92
CA ASN A 13 -66.26 26.28 -27.66
C ASN A 13 -65.83 25.13 -26.73
N ALA A 14 -64.73 24.48 -27.10
CA ALA A 14 -63.79 23.86 -26.16
C ALA A 14 -62.39 24.46 -26.32
N GLU A 15 -62.28 25.79 -26.37
CA GLU A 15 -60.97 26.45 -26.55
C GLU A 15 -60.89 27.77 -25.75
N LYS A 16 -61.06 27.70 -24.43
CA LYS A 16 -60.83 28.87 -23.57
C LYS A 16 -60.49 28.54 -22.11
N SER A 17 -59.41 27.78 -21.87
CA SER A 17 -58.82 27.71 -20.52
C SER A 17 -57.29 27.63 -20.46
N SER A 18 -56.57 27.90 -21.56
CA SER A 18 -55.11 27.73 -21.65
C SER A 18 -54.30 29.04 -21.60
N ARG A 19 -54.75 30.06 -20.85
CA ARG A 19 -53.98 31.33 -20.72
C ARG A 19 -53.70 31.79 -19.29
N SER A 20 -54.36 31.22 -18.27
CA SER A 20 -54.05 31.52 -16.86
C SER A 20 -53.05 30.55 -16.21
N SER A 21 -52.82 29.37 -16.80
CA SER A 21 -51.91 28.35 -16.26
C SER A 21 -50.42 28.71 -16.43
N LEU A 22 -50.05 29.48 -17.45
CA LEU A 22 -48.64 29.83 -17.72
C LEU A 22 -48.01 30.70 -16.62
N ARG A 23 -48.75 31.65 -16.05
CA ARG A 23 -48.23 32.54 -14.97
C ARG A 23 -48.08 31.81 -13.64
N PHE A 24 -48.92 30.80 -13.40
CA PHE A 24 -48.84 29.95 -12.23
C PHE A 24 -47.65 28.99 -12.33
N TRP A 25 -47.43 28.41 -13.51
CA TRP A 25 -46.31 27.50 -13.76
C TRP A 25 -44.94 28.18 -13.64
N GLY A 26 -44.82 29.42 -14.14
CA GLY A 26 -43.57 30.19 -14.01
C GLY A 26 -43.17 30.47 -12.55
N ARG A 27 -44.14 30.75 -11.66
CA ARG A 27 -43.88 30.97 -10.22
C ARG A 27 -43.43 29.68 -9.53
N PHE A 28 -44.01 28.54 -9.92
CA PHE A 28 -43.61 27.24 -9.41
C PHE A 28 -42.17 26.88 -9.81
N VAL A 29 -41.83 27.05 -11.10
CA VAL A 29 -40.47 26.82 -11.60
C VAL A 29 -39.45 27.73 -10.91
N ALA A 30 -39.76 29.02 -10.72
CA ALA A 30 -38.89 29.94 -10.01
C ALA A 30 -38.71 29.56 -8.52
N ALA A 31 -39.77 29.11 -7.85
CA ALA A 31 -39.68 28.62 -6.48
C ALA A 31 -38.83 27.35 -6.37
N VAL A 32 -39.00 26.39 -7.29
CA VAL A 32 -38.19 25.17 -7.33
C VAL A 32 -36.72 25.48 -7.59
N LEU A 33 -36.42 26.38 -8.53
CA LEU A 33 -35.04 26.84 -8.78
C LEU A 33 -34.46 27.56 -7.56
N GLY A 34 -35.24 28.41 -6.90
CA GLY A 34 -34.83 29.09 -5.67
C GLY A 34 -34.49 28.11 -4.54
N VAL A 35 -35.35 27.11 -4.32
CA VAL A 35 -35.10 26.05 -3.33
C VAL A 35 -33.89 25.21 -3.71
N ALA A 36 -33.76 24.81 -4.98
CA ALA A 36 -32.62 24.04 -5.46
C ALA A 36 -31.29 24.79 -5.26
N LEU A 37 -31.27 26.11 -5.49
CA LEU A 37 -30.10 26.95 -5.24
C LEU A 37 -29.77 27.05 -3.74
N ILE A 38 -30.77 27.20 -2.88
CA ILE A 38 -30.56 27.25 -1.42
C ILE A 38 -30.02 25.91 -0.92
N VAL A 39 -30.64 24.79 -1.32
CA VAL A 39 -30.22 23.44 -0.92
C VAL A 39 -28.81 23.13 -1.45
N GLY A 40 -28.54 23.44 -2.72
CA GLY A 40 -27.22 23.27 -3.32
C GLY A 40 -26.14 24.14 -2.65
N GLY A 41 -26.49 25.38 -2.29
CA GLY A 41 -25.61 26.29 -1.55
C GLY A 41 -25.31 25.79 -0.14
N ALA A 42 -26.33 25.35 0.60
CA ALA A 42 -26.18 24.77 1.93
C ALA A 42 -25.34 23.49 1.92
N ALA A 43 -25.58 22.59 0.96
CA ALA A 43 -24.80 21.36 0.79
C ALA A 43 -23.34 21.67 0.47
N SER A 44 -23.08 22.63 -0.42
CA SER A 44 -21.73 23.07 -0.77
C SER A 44 -21.01 23.69 0.43
N TYR A 45 -21.69 24.55 1.18
CA TYR A 45 -21.16 25.16 2.41
C TYR A 45 -20.83 24.11 3.48
N TRP A 46 -21.75 23.16 3.69
CA TRP A 46 -21.56 22.06 4.63
C TRP A 46 -20.37 21.18 4.26
N ALA A 47 -20.19 20.84 2.99
CA ALA A 47 -19.04 20.08 2.52
C ALA A 47 -17.70 20.80 2.75
N VAL A 48 -17.65 22.13 2.53
CA VAL A 48 -16.45 22.94 2.82
C VAL A 48 -16.17 23.01 4.31
N TRP A 49 -17.20 23.10 5.15
CA TRP A 49 -17.03 23.08 6.60
C TRP A 49 -16.51 21.73 7.09
N GLN A 50 -17.05 20.62 6.56
CA GLN A 50 -16.66 19.26 6.90
C GLN A 50 -15.19 18.95 6.51
N SER A 51 -14.72 19.48 5.38
CA SER A 51 -13.32 19.29 4.94
C SER A 51 -12.30 20.03 5.80
N ARG A 52 -12.72 21.03 6.58
CA ARG A 52 -11.87 21.79 7.50
C ARG A 52 -11.81 21.21 8.91
N GLN A 53 -12.57 20.16 9.21
CA GLN A 53 -12.48 19.50 10.51
C GLN A 53 -11.10 18.86 10.66
N VAL A 54 -10.41 19.19 11.73
CA VAL A 54 -9.09 18.64 12.04
C VAL A 54 -9.26 17.54 13.10
N PRO A 55 -8.78 16.30 12.85
CA PRO A 55 -8.84 15.22 13.83
C PRO A 55 -8.16 15.59 15.16
N GLU A 56 -8.72 15.16 16.29
CA GLU A 56 -8.19 15.52 17.61
C GLU A 56 -6.79 14.97 17.88
N PHE A 57 -6.47 13.75 17.42
CA PHE A 57 -5.11 13.20 17.53
C PHE A 57 -4.06 14.06 16.80
N TYR A 58 -4.44 14.62 15.64
CA TYR A 58 -3.58 15.49 14.86
C TYR A 58 -3.28 16.80 15.62
N LYS A 59 -4.29 17.40 16.26
CA LYS A 59 -4.07 18.61 17.08
C LYS A 59 -3.13 18.33 18.26
N ARG A 60 -3.28 17.18 18.92
CA ARG A 60 -2.43 16.79 20.05
C ARG A 60 -0.96 16.69 19.65
N ALA A 61 -0.66 16.10 18.50
CA ALA A 61 0.72 15.98 18.01
C ALA A 61 1.44 17.33 17.86
N PHE A 62 0.71 18.40 17.51
CA PHE A 62 1.27 19.75 17.34
C PHE A 62 1.13 20.66 18.56
N ASN A 63 0.44 20.23 19.62
CA ASN A 63 0.32 21.00 20.86
C ASN A 63 1.54 20.83 21.79
N GLN A 64 2.59 20.16 21.32
CA GLN A 64 3.82 19.95 22.08
C GLN A 64 4.72 21.19 22.04
N SER A 65 5.34 21.51 23.17
CA SER A 65 6.33 22.58 23.22
C SER A 65 7.58 22.21 22.40
N ASP A 66 8.27 23.22 21.87
CA ASP A 66 9.56 23.02 21.17
C ASP A 66 10.57 22.25 22.02
N GLN A 67 10.58 22.47 23.34
CA GLN A 67 11.45 21.75 24.27
C GLN A 67 11.11 20.26 24.32
N ALA A 68 9.83 19.89 24.36
CA ALA A 68 9.39 18.50 24.33
C ALA A 68 9.79 17.82 23.01
N MET A 69 9.64 18.53 21.88
CA MET A 69 10.06 18.03 20.57
C MET A 69 11.56 17.75 20.51
N GLN A 70 12.40 18.63 21.09
CA GLN A 70 13.85 18.40 21.16
C GLN A 70 14.21 17.20 22.04
N VAL A 71 13.51 17.01 23.16
CA VAL A 71 13.69 15.82 24.01
C VAL A 71 13.34 14.55 23.23
N ALA A 72 12.23 14.54 22.50
CA ALA A 72 11.80 13.41 21.68
C ALA A 72 12.82 13.07 20.57
N ARG A 73 13.40 14.07 19.90
CA ARG A 73 14.49 13.86 18.92
C ARG A 73 15.72 13.20 19.53
N ASN A 74 16.17 13.73 20.67
CA ASN A 74 17.34 13.20 21.37
C ASN A 74 17.09 11.77 21.85
N GLN A 75 15.89 11.48 22.34
CA GLN A 75 15.49 10.14 22.77
C GLN A 75 15.49 9.18 21.59
N LEU A 76 14.90 9.56 20.44
CA LEU A 76 14.94 8.73 19.25
C LEU A 76 16.38 8.41 18.81
N GLN A 77 17.25 9.42 18.80
CA GLN A 77 18.65 9.21 18.43
C GLN A 77 19.33 8.21 19.37
N HIS A 78 19.06 8.31 20.68
CA HIS A 78 19.56 7.36 21.66
C HIS A 78 19.03 5.94 21.39
N ASP A 79 17.73 5.79 21.18
CA ASP A 79 17.08 4.49 20.97
C ASP A 79 17.53 3.83 19.66
N VAL A 80 17.77 4.62 18.61
CA VAL A 80 18.36 4.14 17.35
C VAL A 80 19.81 3.68 17.54
N GLN A 81 20.62 4.42 18.31
CA GLN A 81 22.00 4.01 18.63
C GLN A 81 22.03 2.73 19.47
N GLN A 82 21.09 2.59 20.40
CA GLN A 82 20.92 1.37 21.18
C GLN A 82 20.53 0.20 20.26
N LEU A 83 19.55 0.38 19.39
CA LEU A 83 19.16 -0.62 18.40
C LEU A 83 20.36 -1.03 17.54
N GLN A 84 21.11 -0.08 16.99
CA GLN A 84 22.31 -0.41 16.21
C GLN A 84 23.30 -1.24 17.03
N SER A 85 23.54 -0.87 18.30
CA SER A 85 24.43 -1.61 19.20
C SER A 85 23.92 -3.03 19.50
N ASP A 86 22.61 -3.22 19.60
CA ASP A 86 21.99 -4.53 19.78
C ASP A 86 22.11 -5.38 18.51
N LEU A 87 21.97 -4.78 17.33
CA LEU A 87 22.17 -5.44 16.03
C LEU A 87 23.64 -5.81 15.77
N LEU A 88 24.59 -5.17 16.47
CA LEU A 88 26.00 -5.57 16.50
C LEU A 88 26.27 -6.81 17.36
N ARG A 89 25.25 -7.41 17.98
CA ARG A 89 25.36 -8.65 18.77
C ARG A 89 24.50 -9.73 18.10
N ARG A 90 24.98 -10.97 18.10
CA ARG A 90 24.13 -12.10 17.67
C ARG A 90 23.04 -12.33 18.71
N GLY A 91 21.85 -12.69 18.27
CA GLY A 91 20.74 -13.08 19.15
C GLY A 91 19.57 -12.11 19.08
N SER A 92 18.85 -11.98 20.20
CA SER A 92 17.62 -11.19 20.26
C SER A 92 17.89 -9.70 20.33
N TRP A 93 17.10 -8.91 19.60
CA TRP A 93 17.10 -7.45 19.66
C TRP A 93 15.68 -6.95 19.93
N ASN A 94 15.58 -5.74 20.49
CA ASN A 94 14.30 -5.10 20.77
C ASN A 94 14.43 -3.58 20.65
N ALA A 95 13.49 -2.96 19.95
CA ALA A 95 13.35 -1.52 19.83
C ALA A 95 11.95 -1.10 20.24
N SER A 96 11.83 0.08 20.85
CA SER A 96 10.54 0.67 21.13
C SER A 96 10.60 2.16 20.90
N PHE A 97 9.72 2.67 20.04
CA PHE A 97 9.65 4.08 19.69
C PHE A 97 8.31 4.66 20.12
N SER A 98 8.31 5.83 20.76
CA SER A 98 7.07 6.57 21.07
C SER A 98 6.52 7.31 19.88
N GLU A 99 5.23 7.65 19.92
CA GLU A 99 4.61 8.53 18.94
C GLU A 99 5.29 9.90 18.87
N ASP A 100 5.77 10.43 19.99
CA ASP A 100 6.51 11.70 20.06
C ASP A 100 7.85 11.62 19.33
N GLU A 101 8.61 10.55 19.58
CA GLU A 101 9.88 10.26 18.89
C GLU A 101 9.66 10.16 17.37
N ILE A 102 8.63 9.41 16.94
CA ILE A 102 8.32 9.24 15.52
C ILE A 102 7.84 10.55 14.88
N ASN A 103 6.99 11.32 15.55
CA ASN A 103 6.51 12.62 15.08
C ASN A 103 7.63 13.64 14.94
N ALA A 104 8.56 13.66 15.90
CA ALA A 104 9.72 14.51 15.86
C ALA A 104 10.61 14.21 14.64
N TRP A 105 10.83 12.92 14.38
CA TRP A 105 11.57 12.48 13.20
C TRP A 105 10.85 12.78 11.89
N LEU A 106 9.54 12.52 11.81
CA LEU A 106 8.75 12.80 10.60
C LEU A 106 8.75 14.30 10.26
N SER A 107 8.68 15.16 11.28
CA SER A 107 8.69 16.61 11.11
C SER A 107 10.00 17.11 10.48
N ASP A 108 11.13 16.49 10.84
CA ASP A 108 12.44 16.84 10.29
C ASP A 108 12.69 16.19 8.92
N GLN A 109 12.30 14.92 8.76
CA GLN A 109 12.63 14.16 7.55
C GLN A 109 11.70 14.42 6.37
N LEU A 110 10.44 14.83 6.59
CA LEU A 110 9.50 15.06 5.49
C LEU A 110 9.99 16.18 4.55
N PRO A 111 10.41 17.38 5.03
CA PRO A 111 10.93 18.42 4.16
C PRO A 111 12.25 18.01 3.46
N GLU A 112 13.12 17.28 4.15
CA GLU A 112 14.48 16.95 3.67
C GLU A 112 14.50 15.75 2.71
N ARG A 113 13.91 14.61 3.11
CA ARG A 113 13.94 13.37 2.34
C ARG A 113 12.80 13.24 1.33
N PHE A 114 11.69 13.93 1.58
CA PHE A 114 10.48 13.83 0.77
C PHE A 114 10.06 15.17 0.15
N ASP A 115 11.04 15.95 -0.32
CA ASP A 115 10.85 17.26 -0.96
C ASP A 115 9.80 17.27 -2.10
N ARG A 116 9.62 16.13 -2.80
CA ARG A 116 8.57 16.00 -3.82
C ARG A 116 7.16 16.07 -3.22
N LEU A 117 6.95 15.49 -2.05
CA LEU A 117 5.67 15.55 -1.34
C LEU A 117 5.45 16.96 -0.77
N SER A 118 6.50 17.58 -0.21
CA SER A 118 6.43 18.95 0.33
C SER A 118 6.05 19.98 -0.74
N LYS A 119 6.66 19.89 -1.93
CA LYS A 119 6.34 20.72 -3.11
C LYS A 119 4.93 20.52 -3.65
N ARG A 120 4.32 19.36 -3.41
CA ARG A 120 2.93 19.06 -3.77
C ARG A 120 1.92 19.51 -2.72
N GLY A 121 2.38 20.14 -1.64
CA GLY A 121 1.53 20.67 -0.59
C GLY A 121 1.37 19.78 0.65
N VAL A 122 2.09 18.67 0.74
CA VAL A 122 2.05 17.78 1.92
C VAL A 122 2.97 18.33 2.99
N ARG A 123 2.44 18.64 4.18
CA ARG A 123 3.18 19.25 5.28
C ARG A 123 2.70 18.68 6.61
N GLU A 124 3.45 18.98 7.66
CA GLU A 124 3.03 18.74 9.05
C GLU A 124 2.53 17.29 9.24
N PRO A 125 3.38 16.28 8.99
CA PRO A 125 3.01 14.90 9.21
C PRO A 125 2.85 14.64 10.71
N ALA A 126 1.83 13.88 11.07
CA ALA A 126 1.64 13.43 12.44
C ALA A 126 1.05 12.03 12.48
N ILE A 127 1.47 11.27 13.47
CA ILE A 127 0.93 9.98 13.82
C ILE A 127 0.48 9.96 15.29
N ALA A 128 -0.43 9.05 15.61
CA ALA A 128 -0.74 8.64 16.98
C ALA A 128 -0.89 7.12 17.01
N ILE A 129 -0.57 6.50 18.15
CA ILE A 129 -0.66 5.04 18.30
C ILE A 129 -1.72 4.72 19.37
N GLU A 130 -2.90 4.31 18.92
CA GLU A 130 -4.10 4.13 19.74
C GLU A 130 -4.80 2.82 19.37
N ASP A 131 -5.31 2.10 20.36
CA ASP A 131 -6.11 0.88 20.16
C ASP A 131 -5.48 -0.17 19.23
N GLY A 132 -4.15 -0.31 19.27
CA GLY A 132 -3.41 -1.26 18.43
C GLY A 132 -3.28 -0.82 16.96
N GLN A 133 -3.56 0.43 16.66
CA GLN A 133 -3.52 1.01 15.32
C GLN A 133 -2.65 2.27 15.28
N ILE A 134 -2.17 2.62 14.10
CA ILE A 134 -1.53 3.89 13.81
C ILE A 134 -2.56 4.79 13.14
N LEU A 135 -2.86 5.92 13.75
CA LEU A 135 -3.60 7.02 13.13
C LEU A 135 -2.58 7.91 12.43
N ALA A 136 -2.61 8.00 11.12
CA ALA A 136 -1.67 8.81 10.35
C ALA A 136 -2.40 9.99 9.70
N ALA A 137 -1.79 11.17 9.72
CA ALA A 137 -2.34 12.36 9.10
C ALA A 137 -1.27 13.32 8.59
N VAL A 138 -1.64 14.09 7.58
CA VAL A 138 -0.82 15.15 6.99
C VAL A 138 -1.70 16.34 6.64
N ARG A 139 -1.17 17.56 6.74
CA ARG A 139 -1.83 18.72 6.17
C ARG A 139 -1.56 18.79 4.67
N TYR A 140 -2.62 18.90 3.89
CA TYR A 140 -2.56 19.07 2.45
C TYR A 140 -2.98 20.49 2.08
N GLN A 141 -2.03 21.28 1.59
CA GLN A 141 -2.22 22.68 1.22
C GLN A 141 -1.90 22.90 -0.27
N SER A 142 -2.90 23.36 -1.02
CA SER A 142 -2.80 23.76 -2.43
C SER A 142 -3.55 25.09 -2.65
N SER A 143 -3.52 25.64 -3.86
CA SER A 143 -4.23 26.89 -4.18
C SER A 143 -5.75 26.83 -3.98
N ARG A 144 -6.34 25.62 -3.93
CA ARG A 144 -7.79 25.40 -3.81
C ARG A 144 -8.21 24.66 -2.55
N TRP A 145 -7.28 24.00 -1.87
CA TRP A 145 -7.57 23.07 -0.78
C TRP A 145 -6.61 23.30 0.37
N ASP A 146 -7.14 23.40 1.58
CA ASP A 146 -6.39 23.34 2.84
C ASP A 146 -7.18 22.44 3.78
N THR A 147 -6.68 21.22 3.97
CA THR A 147 -7.37 20.16 4.71
C THR A 147 -6.36 19.20 5.32
N VAL A 148 -6.78 18.48 6.36
CA VAL A 148 -5.98 17.39 6.94
C VAL A 148 -6.44 16.08 6.34
N VAL A 149 -5.54 15.39 5.65
CA VAL A 149 -5.78 14.04 5.15
C VAL A 149 -5.37 13.06 6.24
N SER A 150 -6.23 12.11 6.59
CA SER A 150 -5.98 11.13 7.65
C SER A 150 -6.41 9.72 7.23
N CYS A 151 -5.77 8.71 7.79
CA CYS A 151 -6.17 7.30 7.65
C CYS A 151 -5.79 6.50 8.91
N ARG A 152 -6.33 5.29 9.02
CA ARG A 152 -5.92 4.30 10.03
C ARG A 152 -5.12 3.20 9.38
N LEU A 153 -4.07 2.77 10.08
CA LEU A 153 -3.21 1.68 9.68
C LEU A 153 -3.18 0.63 10.80
N SER A 154 -3.43 -0.63 10.48
CA SER A 154 -3.08 -1.75 11.37
C SER A 154 -1.92 -2.52 10.76
N VAL A 155 -1.04 -3.03 11.62
CA VAL A 155 0.15 -3.77 11.19
C VAL A 155 0.06 -5.18 11.73
N GLU A 156 0.14 -6.15 10.83
CA GLU A 156 0.11 -7.57 11.12
C GLU A 156 1.39 -8.22 10.57
N MET A 157 1.88 -9.22 11.28
CA MET A 157 2.94 -10.07 10.78
C MET A 157 2.38 -11.05 9.76
N THR A 158 3.22 -11.63 8.91
CA THR A 158 2.81 -12.70 8.01
C THR A 158 3.55 -14.00 8.32
N GLU A 159 3.15 -15.10 7.67
CA GLU A 159 3.85 -16.38 7.77
C GLU A 159 5.24 -16.34 7.11
N GLU A 160 5.52 -15.33 6.30
CA GLU A 160 6.83 -15.08 5.69
C GLU A 160 7.66 -14.11 6.57
N PRO A 161 8.93 -14.44 6.88
CA PRO A 161 9.76 -13.57 7.70
C PRO A 161 9.98 -12.22 7.02
N ASN A 162 9.91 -11.15 7.81
CA ASN A 162 10.10 -9.76 7.38
C ASN A 162 9.10 -9.23 6.35
N LEU A 163 8.03 -9.97 6.07
CA LEU A 163 6.92 -9.46 5.31
C LEU A 163 5.81 -9.00 6.27
N LEU A 164 5.53 -7.70 6.27
CA LEU A 164 4.46 -7.10 7.07
C LEU A 164 3.23 -6.82 6.21
N ALA A 165 2.06 -7.13 6.75
CA ALA A 165 0.77 -6.75 6.18
C ALA A 165 0.26 -5.49 6.88
N ILE A 166 0.12 -4.40 6.13
CA ILE A 166 -0.36 -3.12 6.63
C ILE A 166 -1.74 -2.84 6.01
N HIS A 167 -2.79 -2.96 6.82
CA HIS A 167 -4.15 -2.65 6.36
C HIS A 167 -4.38 -1.16 6.41
N LEU A 168 -4.93 -0.59 5.34
CA LEU A 168 -5.23 0.83 5.26
C LEU A 168 -6.74 1.04 5.22
N SER A 169 -7.26 1.79 6.19
CA SER A 169 -8.69 2.05 6.34
C SER A 169 -8.99 3.51 6.71
N ASP A 170 -10.28 3.86 6.66
CA ASP A 170 -10.83 5.14 7.11
C ASP A 170 -10.13 6.40 6.54
N LEU A 171 -9.76 6.35 5.25
CA LEU A 171 -9.12 7.49 4.58
C LEU A 171 -10.09 8.66 4.44
N LYS A 172 -9.70 9.84 4.94
CA LYS A 172 -10.52 11.05 5.01
C LYS A 172 -9.74 12.32 4.66
N ALA A 173 -10.43 13.33 4.13
CA ALA A 173 -10.01 14.72 4.08
C ALA A 173 -10.92 15.54 5.01
N GLY A 174 -10.38 15.96 6.15
CA GLY A 174 -11.14 16.40 7.30
C GLY A 174 -12.09 15.30 7.74
N ALA A 175 -13.40 15.54 7.68
CA ALA A 175 -14.40 14.53 7.98
C ALA A 175 -15.13 13.98 6.74
N LEU A 176 -14.62 14.25 5.53
CA LEU A 176 -15.11 13.65 4.28
C LEU A 176 -14.32 12.39 3.94
N PRO A 177 -14.98 11.23 3.74
CA PRO A 177 -14.29 10.02 3.30
C PRO A 177 -13.74 10.19 1.87
N LEU A 178 -12.57 9.62 1.62
CA LEU A 178 -11.91 9.62 0.31
C LEU A 178 -11.85 8.20 -0.26
N PRO A 179 -11.84 8.05 -1.60
CA PRO A 179 -11.67 6.75 -2.22
C PRO A 179 -10.24 6.22 -1.99
N LEU A 180 -10.14 4.99 -1.49
CA LEU A 180 -8.88 4.33 -1.14
C LEU A 180 -8.03 3.97 -2.37
N GLU A 181 -8.66 3.43 -3.40
CA GLU A 181 -7.97 2.93 -4.61
C GLU A 181 -7.09 3.99 -5.33
N PRO A 182 -7.57 5.21 -5.65
CA PRO A 182 -6.71 6.23 -6.24
C PRO A 182 -5.57 6.67 -5.32
N PHE A 183 -5.78 6.57 -4.00
CA PHE A 183 -4.79 6.95 -3.00
C PHE A 183 -3.65 5.93 -2.93
N VAL A 184 -3.96 4.63 -2.81
CA VAL A 184 -2.93 3.57 -2.78
C VAL A 184 -2.10 3.53 -4.06
N ARG A 185 -2.70 3.77 -5.24
CA ARG A 185 -1.96 3.89 -6.51
C ARG A 185 -0.96 5.05 -6.51
N ARG A 186 -1.25 6.15 -5.79
CA ARG A 186 -0.30 7.25 -5.63
C ARG A 186 0.81 6.89 -4.66
N ILE A 187 0.49 6.19 -3.57
CA ILE A 187 1.50 5.66 -2.64
C ILE A 187 2.49 4.77 -3.38
N SER A 188 2.03 3.78 -4.16
CA SER A 188 2.93 2.88 -4.90
C SER A 188 3.89 3.63 -5.82
N ARG A 189 3.41 4.69 -6.48
CA ARG A 189 4.24 5.51 -7.37
C ARG A 189 5.35 6.24 -6.62
N GLU A 190 5.05 6.77 -5.44
CA GLU A 190 6.05 7.46 -4.62
C GLU A 190 6.97 6.48 -3.89
N ALA A 191 6.46 5.32 -3.46
CA ALA A 191 7.26 4.26 -2.83
C ALA A 191 8.27 3.63 -3.79
N ALA A 192 7.88 3.38 -5.04
CA ALA A 192 8.78 2.87 -6.07
C ALA A 192 9.94 3.84 -6.40
N LEU A 193 9.77 5.14 -6.12
CA LEU A 193 10.85 6.12 -6.26
C LEU A 193 11.84 6.10 -5.09
N GLY A 194 11.44 5.54 -3.95
CA GLY A 194 12.24 5.41 -2.73
C GLY A 194 12.77 3.99 -2.50
N ASP A 195 12.76 3.13 -3.52
CA ASP A 195 13.23 1.73 -3.47
C ASP A 195 12.51 0.87 -2.42
N LEU A 196 11.27 1.24 -2.07
CA LEU A 196 10.42 0.44 -1.18
C LEU A 196 9.48 -0.43 -2.01
N ASP A 197 9.67 -1.75 -1.95
CA ASP A 197 8.78 -2.71 -2.59
C ASP A 197 7.48 -2.84 -1.78
N ILE A 198 6.40 -2.27 -2.33
CA ILE A 198 5.05 -2.38 -1.77
C ILE A 198 4.18 -3.13 -2.76
N ARG A 199 3.72 -4.30 -2.36
CA ARG A 199 2.70 -5.07 -3.08
C ARG A 199 1.35 -4.84 -2.43
N TRP A 200 0.31 -4.61 -3.23
CA TRP A 200 -1.04 -4.40 -2.71
C TRP A 200 -1.89 -5.64 -2.94
N ASP A 201 -2.55 -6.09 -1.88
CA ASP A 201 -3.67 -7.02 -1.95
C ASP A 201 -4.97 -6.26 -1.66
N PHE A 202 -6.02 -6.54 -2.41
CA PHE A 202 -7.32 -5.89 -2.26
C PHE A 202 -8.33 -6.92 -1.78
N THR A 203 -8.72 -6.79 -0.52
CA THR A 203 -9.69 -7.67 0.13
C THR A 203 -11.05 -6.98 0.27
N GLU A 204 -12.06 -7.70 0.77
CA GLU A 204 -13.37 -7.10 1.08
C GLU A 204 -13.26 -6.00 2.16
N ASP A 205 -12.31 -6.14 3.09
CA ASP A 205 -12.08 -5.19 4.19
C ASP A 205 -11.22 -3.98 3.78
N GLY A 206 -10.63 -4.00 2.59
CA GLY A 206 -9.86 -2.91 2.02
C GLY A 206 -8.48 -3.31 1.51
N PRO A 207 -7.66 -2.30 1.13
CA PRO A 207 -6.31 -2.52 0.63
C PRO A 207 -5.33 -2.87 1.76
N ILE A 208 -4.54 -3.92 1.52
CA ILE A 208 -3.46 -4.39 2.39
C ILE A 208 -2.14 -4.18 1.65
N ALA A 209 -1.26 -3.36 2.22
CA ALA A 209 0.10 -3.21 1.73
C ALA A 209 0.99 -4.31 2.34
N LEU A 210 1.53 -5.15 1.49
CA LEU A 210 2.58 -6.11 1.83
C LEU A 210 3.93 -5.41 1.62
N VAL A 211 4.65 -5.20 2.73
CA VAL A 211 5.92 -4.48 2.77
C VAL A 211 7.01 -5.42 3.22
N HIS A 212 8.03 -5.59 2.37
CA HIS A 212 9.20 -6.41 2.68
C HIS A 212 10.28 -5.57 3.38
N ILE A 213 10.69 -5.99 4.57
CA ILE A 213 11.78 -5.37 5.32
C ILE A 213 13.09 -6.10 4.95
N PRO A 214 14.12 -5.40 4.47
CA PRO A 214 15.39 -6.02 4.10
C PRO A 214 15.96 -6.88 5.23
N GLN A 215 16.17 -8.17 4.96
CA GLN A 215 16.85 -9.09 5.87
C GLN A 215 18.37 -8.86 5.85
N GLU A 216 18.89 -8.33 4.74
CA GLU A 216 20.29 -8.03 4.52
C GLU A 216 20.44 -6.53 4.24
N ASP A 217 21.35 -5.88 4.95
CA ASP A 217 21.76 -4.51 4.72
C ASP A 217 23.25 -4.39 5.07
N PRO A 218 24.06 -3.60 4.32
CA PRO A 218 25.47 -3.41 4.63
C PRO A 218 25.76 -2.89 6.05
N HIS A 219 24.78 -2.27 6.70
CA HIS A 219 24.89 -1.76 8.07
C HIS A 219 24.55 -2.83 9.13
N TYR A 220 24.06 -4.02 8.75
CA TYR A 220 23.83 -5.12 9.68
C TYR A 220 25.11 -5.91 9.91
N ALA A 221 25.60 -5.97 11.15
CA ALA A 221 26.75 -6.81 11.47
C ALA A 221 26.42 -8.30 11.43
N PHE A 222 25.16 -8.67 11.67
CA PHE A 222 24.68 -10.04 11.62
C PHE A 222 23.41 -10.14 10.77
N ALA A 223 23.55 -10.68 9.57
CA ALA A 223 22.45 -11.04 8.69
C ALA A 223 22.13 -12.55 8.80
N PRO A 224 20.88 -12.97 8.54
CA PRO A 224 19.71 -12.13 8.30
C PRO A 224 19.19 -11.46 9.59
N LEU A 225 18.59 -10.28 9.44
CA LEU A 225 17.77 -9.64 10.48
C LEU A 225 16.34 -10.12 10.35
N ILE A 226 15.80 -10.76 11.38
CA ILE A 226 14.43 -11.28 11.39
C ILE A 226 13.59 -10.51 12.41
N ILE A 227 12.42 -10.04 11.99
CA ILE A 227 11.42 -9.40 12.86
C ILE A 227 10.42 -10.46 13.31
N GLU A 228 10.30 -10.68 14.61
CA GLU A 228 9.39 -11.67 15.22
C GLU A 228 8.19 -11.04 15.92
N LEU A 229 8.20 -9.74 16.19
CA LEU A 229 7.10 -9.05 16.85
C LEU A 229 7.00 -7.63 16.33
N VAL A 230 5.79 -7.25 15.96
CA VAL A 230 5.38 -5.85 15.82
C VAL A 230 4.20 -5.64 16.74
N ASN A 231 4.30 -4.71 17.68
CA ASN A 231 3.23 -4.40 18.60
C ASN A 231 3.02 -2.89 18.74
N LEU A 232 1.76 -2.48 18.77
CA LEU A 232 1.32 -1.10 18.90
C LEU A 232 0.56 -0.98 20.21
N THR A 233 1.16 -0.37 21.23
CA THR A 233 0.54 -0.29 22.56
C THR A 233 0.97 0.97 23.29
N ALA A 234 0.01 1.64 23.93
CA ALA A 234 0.24 2.80 24.81
C ALA A 234 1.10 3.90 24.16
N GLY A 235 0.76 4.33 22.94
CA GLY A 235 1.50 5.39 22.24
C GLY A 235 2.89 4.96 21.75
N ARG A 236 3.22 3.65 21.76
CA ARG A 236 4.52 3.13 21.33
C ARG A 236 4.41 2.04 20.28
N LEU A 237 5.33 2.10 19.31
CA LEU A 237 5.66 1.02 18.39
C LEU A 237 6.78 0.19 19.01
N ARG A 238 6.56 -1.11 19.18
CA ARG A 238 7.58 -2.05 19.64
C ARG A 238 7.89 -3.05 18.54
N LEU A 239 9.18 -3.23 18.29
CA LEU A 239 9.72 -4.18 17.34
C LEU A 239 10.70 -5.09 18.09
N SER A 240 10.64 -6.39 17.86
CA SER A 240 11.69 -7.30 18.35
C SER A 240 11.87 -8.48 17.43
N GLY A 241 13.03 -9.11 17.51
CA GLY A 241 13.32 -10.30 16.75
C GLY A 241 14.72 -10.81 17.00
N GLN A 242 15.31 -11.44 15.97
CA GLN A 242 16.62 -12.08 16.06
C GLN A 242 17.54 -11.62 14.94
N ALA A 243 18.85 -11.63 15.20
CA ALA A 243 19.89 -11.34 14.20
C ALA A 243 20.89 -12.49 14.11
N GLY A 244 21.22 -12.88 12.87
CA GLY A 244 22.21 -13.91 12.54
C GLY A 244 21.59 -15.17 11.91
N GLN A 245 22.45 -16.08 11.44
CA GLN A 245 22.06 -17.23 10.60
C GLN A 245 20.99 -18.15 11.19
N LEU A 246 20.95 -18.30 12.53
CA LEU A 246 19.93 -19.12 13.19
C LEU A 246 18.55 -18.47 13.20
N ALA A 247 18.45 -17.15 12.99
CA ALA A 247 17.19 -16.42 13.10
C ALA A 247 16.13 -16.89 12.08
N GLN A 248 16.56 -17.34 10.90
CA GLN A 248 15.65 -17.74 9.83
C GLN A 248 15.02 -19.12 10.09
N ASP A 249 15.79 -20.05 10.65
CA ASP A 249 15.34 -21.42 10.92
C ASP A 249 14.28 -21.51 12.03
N TYR A 250 14.26 -20.51 12.93
CA TYR A 250 13.38 -20.47 14.10
C TYR A 250 12.31 -19.38 14.05
N TYR A 251 12.03 -18.81 12.86
CA TYR A 251 11.03 -17.76 12.73
C TYR A 251 9.66 -18.23 13.27
N SER A 252 9.20 -17.51 14.31
CA SER A 252 7.91 -17.73 14.93
C SER A 252 7.27 -16.36 15.17
N PRO A 253 6.37 -15.89 14.28
CA PRO A 253 5.75 -14.59 14.44
C PRO A 253 4.96 -14.56 15.75
N ARG A 254 5.22 -13.52 16.55
CA ARG A 254 4.55 -13.22 17.81
C ARG A 254 3.69 -11.99 17.56
N GLY A 255 2.38 -12.11 17.71
CA GLY A 255 1.43 -11.01 17.53
C GLY A 255 0.33 -11.33 16.52
N PRO A 256 -0.44 -10.32 16.08
CA PRO A 256 -1.44 -10.47 15.04
C PRO A 256 -0.82 -11.02 13.75
N LEU A 257 -1.38 -12.12 13.25
CA LEU A 257 -0.88 -12.83 12.07
C LEU A 257 -1.89 -12.72 10.92
N HIS A 258 -1.45 -12.13 9.82
CA HIS A 258 -2.13 -12.16 8.55
C HIS A 258 -1.82 -13.47 7.82
N ARG A 259 -2.84 -14.32 7.63
CA ARG A 259 -2.71 -15.59 6.90
C ARG A 259 -3.23 -15.43 5.48
N PHE A 260 -2.35 -15.62 4.50
CA PHE A 260 -2.75 -15.72 3.11
C PHE A 260 -3.56 -17.00 2.88
N VAL A 261 -4.73 -16.88 2.26
CA VAL A 261 -5.58 -18.04 1.93
C VAL A 261 -4.88 -19.01 0.95
N SER A 262 -3.84 -18.55 0.24
CA SER A 262 -3.07 -19.34 -0.74
C SER A 262 -1.74 -19.89 -0.24
N PHE A 263 -1.32 -19.65 1.01
CA PHE A 263 -0.01 -20.13 1.47
C PHE A 263 -0.06 -21.62 1.84
N ARG A 264 0.22 -22.48 0.86
CA ARG A 264 0.61 -23.87 1.14
C ARG A 264 2.12 -23.87 1.30
N LYS A 265 2.60 -23.90 2.55
CA LYS A 265 4.03 -24.01 2.90
C LYS A 265 4.65 -25.10 2.04
N GLN A 266 5.49 -24.71 1.09
CA GLN A 266 6.17 -25.63 0.20
C GLN A 266 7.24 -26.29 1.06
N SER A 267 6.90 -27.43 1.67
CA SER A 267 7.83 -28.23 2.44
C SER A 267 9.01 -28.55 1.55
N GLN A 268 10.15 -27.93 1.83
CA GLN A 268 11.41 -28.23 1.19
C GLN A 268 11.64 -29.74 1.36
N PRO A 269 11.73 -30.54 0.28
CA PRO A 269 12.10 -31.93 0.42
C PRO A 269 13.50 -31.94 1.00
N SER A 270 13.60 -32.37 2.25
CA SER A 270 14.85 -32.69 2.91
C SER A 270 15.62 -33.65 2.01
N SER A 271 16.63 -33.13 1.33
CA SER A 271 17.64 -33.93 0.64
C SER A 271 18.42 -34.69 1.71
N GLU A 272 17.89 -35.86 2.04
CA GLU A 272 18.57 -36.94 2.74
C GLU A 272 19.83 -37.28 1.92
N PRO A 273 21.03 -37.26 2.51
CA PRO A 273 22.23 -37.62 1.77
C PRO A 273 22.18 -39.12 1.45
N GLU A 274 22.12 -39.46 0.16
CA GLU A 274 22.39 -40.80 -0.35
C GLU A 274 23.76 -41.26 0.19
N GLN A 275 23.72 -42.13 1.19
CA GLN A 275 24.86 -42.95 1.59
C GLN A 275 25.12 -43.96 0.47
N GLU A 276 26.12 -43.62 -0.32
CA GLU A 276 27.18 -44.50 -0.82
C GLU A 276 27.14 -45.91 -0.19
N ASN A 277 26.70 -46.91 -0.96
CA ASN A 277 27.02 -48.30 -0.66
C ASN A 277 27.60 -48.97 -1.90
N SER A 278 28.91 -49.15 -1.81
CA SER A 278 29.78 -49.85 -2.74
C SER A 278 29.41 -51.32 -2.92
N ASP A 279 29.48 -51.74 -4.18
CA ASP A 279 29.51 -53.10 -4.71
C ASP A 279 30.56 -53.99 -3.99
N PRO A 280 30.32 -55.31 -3.87
CA PRO A 280 31.17 -56.21 -4.66
C PRO A 280 30.47 -57.46 -5.21
N GLN A 281 30.48 -57.60 -6.54
CA GLN A 281 31.00 -58.73 -7.33
C GLN A 281 31.04 -60.14 -6.65
N ASN A 282 30.15 -61.08 -7.03
CA ASN A 282 30.56 -62.40 -7.56
C ASN A 282 29.43 -63.37 -8.00
N LYS A 283 29.74 -64.06 -9.12
CA LYS A 283 29.45 -65.46 -9.52
C LYS A 283 28.04 -65.96 -9.91
N ALA A 284 27.94 -66.16 -11.22
CA ALA A 284 27.32 -67.24 -12.01
C ALA A 284 26.79 -68.51 -11.29
N THR A 285 25.64 -69.00 -11.76
CA THR A 285 25.44 -70.40 -12.18
C THR A 285 24.22 -70.56 -13.10
N ASP A 286 24.41 -71.39 -14.13
CA ASP A 286 23.46 -71.84 -15.15
C ASP A 286 22.23 -72.59 -14.59
N GLY A 287 21.14 -72.64 -15.36
CA GLY A 287 20.00 -73.51 -15.03
C GLY A 287 18.79 -73.48 -15.98
N LYS A 288 18.93 -74.15 -17.12
CA LYS A 288 17.97 -74.47 -18.19
C LYS A 288 16.69 -75.23 -17.74
N SER A 289 15.52 -74.90 -18.33
CA SER A 289 14.39 -75.77 -18.81
C SER A 289 13.10 -74.93 -18.90
N ALA A 290 12.48 -74.66 -20.06
CA ALA A 290 11.79 -75.50 -21.05
C ALA A 290 10.29 -75.72 -20.76
N ALA A 291 9.48 -75.32 -21.76
CA ALA A 291 8.15 -75.83 -22.15
C ALA A 291 6.94 -75.44 -21.28
N VAL A 292 5.67 -75.31 -21.75
CA VAL A 292 4.91 -75.26 -23.02
C VAL A 292 3.42 -75.10 -22.57
N THR A 293 2.50 -74.78 -23.51
CA THR A 293 1.02 -74.86 -23.46
C THR A 293 0.32 -73.54 -23.05
N GLU A 294 -0.26 -72.71 -23.93
CA GLU A 294 -1.29 -72.88 -25.00
C GLU A 294 -2.73 -72.74 -24.47
N SER A 295 -3.53 -71.98 -25.24
CA SER A 295 -5.01 -71.87 -25.24
C SER A 295 -5.63 -70.91 -24.21
N LEU A 296 -6.71 -70.16 -24.47
CA LEU A 296 -7.42 -69.66 -25.66
C LEU A 296 -8.52 -68.73 -25.10
N GLU A 297 -9.24 -68.05 -25.99
CA GLU A 297 -10.48 -67.28 -25.80
C GLU A 297 -10.31 -65.76 -25.56
N GLN A 298 -10.54 -64.83 -26.50
CA GLN A 298 -11.52 -64.62 -27.59
C GLN A 298 -12.53 -63.53 -27.22
N SER A 299 -12.78 -62.64 -28.20
CA SER A 299 -13.93 -61.72 -28.35
C SER A 299 -13.91 -60.47 -27.46
N SER A 300 -14.24 -59.25 -27.92
CA SER A 300 -14.69 -58.74 -29.21
C SER A 300 -14.81 -57.21 -29.09
N ASP A 301 -14.45 -56.51 -30.17
CA ASP A 301 -15.16 -55.41 -30.81
C ASP A 301 -15.87 -54.33 -29.95
N GLN A 302 -15.41 -53.08 -30.08
CA GLN A 302 -16.24 -52.09 -30.78
C GLN A 302 -15.44 -50.88 -31.29
N GLU A 303 -15.42 -50.79 -32.61
CA GLU A 303 -15.23 -49.59 -33.43
C GLU A 303 -16.37 -48.58 -33.23
N SER A 304 -16.04 -47.28 -33.20
CA SER A 304 -16.65 -46.25 -34.06
C SER A 304 -15.94 -44.91 -33.84
N VAL A 305 -15.15 -44.44 -34.80
CA VAL A 305 -15.51 -43.63 -35.98
C VAL A 305 -15.29 -42.12 -35.72
N ALA A 306 -14.44 -41.60 -36.60
CA ALA A 306 -14.00 -40.24 -36.81
C ALA A 306 -15.12 -39.21 -37.04
N THR A 307 -14.83 -37.93 -36.77
CA THR A 307 -14.70 -36.84 -37.78
C THR A 307 -14.51 -35.50 -37.03
N ASN A 308 -13.44 -34.71 -37.25
CA ASN A 308 -13.07 -33.89 -38.41
C ASN A 308 -13.42 -32.39 -38.22
N ARG A 309 -12.55 -31.54 -38.78
CA ARG A 309 -12.63 -30.07 -39.01
C ARG A 309 -11.84 -29.21 -38.02
N SER A 310 -10.63 -28.74 -38.35
CA SER A 310 -10.24 -27.78 -39.41
C SER A 310 -11.03 -26.47 -39.40
N PHE A 311 -10.40 -25.40 -38.90
CA PHE A 311 -10.71 -24.02 -39.26
C PHE A 311 -9.41 -23.20 -39.30
N GLU A 312 -8.82 -23.13 -40.49
CA GLU A 312 -7.94 -22.04 -40.87
C GLU A 312 -8.77 -20.83 -41.33
N GLN A 313 -8.17 -19.66 -41.14
CA GLN A 313 -8.14 -18.51 -42.06
C GLN A 313 -9.02 -17.26 -41.82
N ARG A 314 -8.23 -16.16 -41.73
CA ARG A 314 -8.41 -14.79 -42.23
C ARG A 314 -9.18 -13.80 -41.36
N ARG A 315 -8.42 -12.85 -40.80
CA ARG A 315 -8.28 -11.54 -41.47
C ARG A 315 -6.96 -10.85 -41.16
N ALA A 316 -6.40 -10.31 -42.24
CA ALA A 316 -5.21 -9.48 -42.30
C ALA A 316 -5.55 -8.00 -42.08
N ASP A 317 -4.47 -7.22 -41.99
CA ASP A 317 -4.35 -5.78 -42.28
C ASP A 317 -4.69 -4.77 -41.17
N SER A 318 -3.64 -4.33 -40.46
CA SER A 318 -3.25 -2.91 -40.55
C SER A 318 -1.75 -2.74 -40.26
N ARG A 319 -1.05 -2.32 -41.32
CA ARG A 319 0.36 -1.91 -41.34
C ARG A 319 0.49 -0.45 -40.88
N ALA A 320 1.72 -0.17 -40.45
CA ALA A 320 2.42 1.12 -40.52
C ALA A 320 2.31 2.05 -39.30
N SER A 321 3.35 2.02 -38.46
CA SER A 321 4.38 3.06 -38.52
C SER A 321 5.59 2.64 -37.67
N GLY A 322 6.70 2.40 -38.34
CA GLY A 322 7.99 2.20 -37.69
C GLY A 322 8.64 3.54 -37.39
N THR A 323 9.27 3.64 -36.23
CA THR A 323 10.46 4.46 -36.03
C THR A 323 11.48 3.63 -35.25
N LYS A 324 12.55 3.27 -35.96
CA LYS A 324 13.81 2.80 -35.37
C LYS A 324 14.47 4.00 -34.69
N ALA A 325 15.03 3.83 -33.49
CA ALA A 325 16.42 4.18 -33.21
C ALA A 325 16.79 3.95 -31.74
N SER A 326 18.01 3.43 -31.59
CA SER A 326 18.94 3.69 -30.49
C SER A 326 18.73 2.94 -29.18
N GLY A 327 19.40 1.79 -29.09
CA GLY A 327 19.80 1.22 -27.82
C GLY A 327 20.77 2.16 -27.10
N GLN A 328 20.39 2.58 -25.90
CA GLN A 328 21.33 3.17 -24.95
C GLN A 328 21.62 2.18 -23.83
N ARG A 329 22.84 1.67 -23.91
CA ARG A 329 23.59 0.92 -22.92
C ARG A 329 23.80 1.83 -21.71
N TRP A 330 23.15 1.51 -20.59
CA TRP A 330 23.36 2.22 -19.33
C TRP A 330 24.76 1.91 -18.82
N MET A 331 25.63 2.94 -18.83
CA MET A 331 26.94 2.89 -18.18
C MET A 331 26.76 3.06 -16.68
N VAL A 332 27.18 2.03 -15.95
CA VAL A 332 27.41 2.04 -14.50
C VAL A 332 28.43 3.14 -14.19
N ARG A 333 27.97 4.24 -13.59
CA ARG A 333 28.87 5.25 -13.00
C ARG A 333 29.35 4.72 -11.66
N LYS A 334 30.67 4.55 -11.53
CA LYS A 334 31.34 4.32 -10.25
C LYS A 334 31.08 5.49 -9.30
N PRO A 335 30.85 5.26 -7.99
CA PRO A 335 30.85 6.33 -7.02
C PRO A 335 32.24 6.97 -6.93
N SER A 336 32.28 8.30 -7.08
CA SER A 336 33.48 9.11 -6.88
C SER A 336 33.88 9.05 -5.41
N GLN A 337 35.12 8.65 -5.15
CA GLN A 337 35.77 8.77 -3.86
C GLN A 337 35.83 10.26 -3.47
N ALA A 338 35.09 10.64 -2.44
CA ALA A 338 35.21 11.94 -1.81
C ALA A 338 36.33 11.86 -0.76
N THR A 339 37.41 12.60 -1.02
CA THR A 339 38.55 12.81 -0.13
C THR A 339 38.09 13.56 1.13
N PRO A 340 38.53 13.18 2.34
CA PRO A 340 38.19 13.91 3.56
C PRO A 340 38.86 15.29 3.59
N ALA A 341 38.07 16.32 3.88
CA ALA A 341 38.53 17.68 4.07
C ALA A 341 39.41 17.76 5.34
N ILE A 342 40.66 18.17 5.15
CA ILE A 342 41.62 18.47 6.21
C ILE A 342 41.17 19.76 6.91
N LEU A 343 40.78 19.63 8.18
CA LEU A 343 40.61 20.74 9.12
C LEU A 343 41.97 21.44 9.31
N ARG A 344 42.15 22.60 8.66
CA ARG A 344 43.19 23.56 9.04
C ARG A 344 42.73 24.29 10.29
N THR A 345 43.38 24.01 11.40
CA THR A 345 43.38 24.85 12.60
C THR A 345 44.03 26.19 12.24
N ARG A 346 43.24 27.26 12.29
CA ARG A 346 43.76 28.64 12.25
C ARG A 346 43.89 29.10 13.70
N SER A 347 45.11 29.03 14.20
CA SER A 347 45.59 29.88 15.29
C SER A 347 45.58 31.32 14.79
N ASP A 348 44.94 32.23 15.52
CA ASP A 348 45.35 33.63 15.53
C ASP A 348 44.98 34.23 16.88
N ASP A 349 46.03 34.74 17.51
CA ASP A 349 46.06 35.59 18.68
C ASP A 349 45.23 36.87 18.49
N SER A 350 44.55 37.28 19.56
CA SER A 350 44.36 38.70 19.92
C SER A 350 43.75 38.73 21.33
N LEU A 351 44.58 38.84 22.37
CA LEU A 351 44.94 40.11 23.01
C LEU A 351 43.73 40.98 23.39
N SER A 352 43.45 40.94 24.70
CA SER A 352 43.43 42.08 25.62
C SER A 352 42.26 43.08 25.60
N GLN A 353 41.91 43.46 26.83
CA GLN A 353 41.15 44.64 27.27
C GLN A 353 39.63 44.55 27.07
N TYR A 354 38.89 44.37 28.16
CA TYR A 354 38.24 45.48 28.85
C TYR A 354 37.88 45.06 30.29
N GLN A 355 37.72 46.09 31.11
CA GLN A 355 37.62 46.17 32.58
C GLN A 355 36.58 45.26 33.23
#